data_AF-A0A1Z9YEP1-F1
#
_entry.id   AF-A0A1Z9YEP1-F1
#
_cell.length_a   1.000
_cell.length_b   1.000
_cell.length_c   1.000
_cell.angle_alpha   90.00
_cell.angle_beta   90.00
_cell.angle_gamma   90.00
#
_symmetry.space_group_name_H-M   'P 1'
#
loop_
_entity.id
_entity.type
_entity.pdbx_description
1 polymer ?
#
loop_
_entity_poly.entity_id
_entity_poly.type
_entity_poly.pdbx_seq_one_letter_code
_entity_poly.pdbx_strand_id
1 'polypeptide(L)'
;MVEVFAGMGEKDPIESKELAERNDAVLINELAYKQGLDLMSDQRDRLRTVRQRATVLIALSGLAATFLGRAALAASNSPRQPTCGEIPALLCAENPTRFCVDVPTIAIGGALLCMLLTVIICLWMFSTKQWYFAMHPVGIINQFTYGKASRSYEVTLAVLAVKIEENYDSNKSKLKRMFFALNFAIVAVFLQYLFWLLAVAFTGGLFHG
;
A
#
# COMPACT_ATOMS: atom_id res chain seq x y z
N MET A 1 -40.24 -42.32 -54.58
CA MET A 1 -38.95 -42.12 -55.28
C MET A 1 -38.58 -40.66 -55.08
N VAL A 2 -37.40 -40.43 -54.50
CA VAL A 2 -37.02 -39.26 -53.72
C VAL A 2 -36.10 -38.40 -54.58
N GLU A 3 -36.58 -37.22 -55.00
CA GLU A 3 -35.76 -36.16 -55.60
C GLU A 3 -36.30 -34.80 -55.14
N VAL A 4 -35.88 -34.35 -53.95
CA VAL A 4 -36.01 -32.96 -53.52
C VAL A 4 -34.78 -32.65 -52.65
N PHE A 5 -34.25 -31.44 -52.77
CA PHE A 5 -33.11 -30.84 -52.05
C PHE A 5 -31.73 -30.82 -52.75
N ALA A 6 -31.71 -30.41 -54.02
CA ALA A 6 -30.55 -29.77 -54.63
C ALA A 6 -30.81 -28.25 -54.72
N GLY A 7 -30.79 -27.59 -53.57
CA GLY A 7 -31.02 -26.16 -53.43
C GLY A 7 -30.19 -25.60 -52.28
N MET A 8 -28.90 -25.98 -52.22
CA MET A 8 -27.93 -25.29 -51.36
C MET A 8 -27.62 -23.97 -52.04
N GLY A 9 -28.39 -22.95 -51.68
CA GLY A 9 -28.14 -21.57 -52.04
C GLY A 9 -26.71 -21.21 -51.66
N GLU A 10 -25.96 -20.78 -52.66
CA GLU A 10 -24.66 -20.14 -52.50
C GLU A 10 -24.84 -18.99 -51.52
N LYS A 11 -24.38 -19.18 -50.28
CA LYS A 11 -24.49 -18.15 -49.24
C LYS A 11 -23.82 -16.89 -49.75
N ASP A 12 -24.55 -15.79 -49.73
CA ASP A 12 -24.04 -14.50 -50.17
C ASP A 12 -22.69 -14.23 -49.49
N PRO A 13 -21.62 -13.95 -50.24
CA PRO A 13 -20.27 -13.80 -49.70
C PRO A 13 -20.19 -12.71 -48.62
N ILE A 14 -21.14 -11.77 -48.62
CA ILE A 14 -21.31 -10.72 -47.62
C ILE A 14 -21.63 -11.30 -46.24
N GLU A 15 -22.50 -12.30 -46.14
CA GLU A 15 -22.93 -12.91 -44.87
C GLU A 15 -21.78 -13.70 -44.20
N SER A 16 -20.90 -14.30 -45.02
CA SER A 16 -19.73 -15.04 -44.52
C SER A 16 -18.67 -14.15 -43.87
N LYS A 17 -18.47 -12.94 -44.41
CA LYS A 17 -17.47 -11.99 -43.92
C LYS A 17 -17.91 -11.37 -42.59
N GLU A 18 -19.18 -11.02 -42.47
CA GLU A 18 -19.75 -10.44 -41.25
C GLU A 18 -19.72 -11.45 -40.09
N LEU A 19 -19.96 -12.74 -40.37
CA LEU A 19 -19.85 -13.80 -39.38
C LEU A 19 -18.40 -14.00 -38.88
N ALA A 20 -17.41 -13.88 -39.76
CA ALA A 20 -16.00 -13.99 -39.40
C ALA A 20 -15.55 -12.84 -38.49
N GLU A 21 -15.86 -11.58 -38.86
CA GLU A 21 -15.54 -10.41 -38.05
C GLU A 21 -16.20 -10.45 -36.66
N ARG A 22 -17.42 -11.00 -36.59
CA ARG A 22 -18.16 -11.20 -35.34
C ARG A 22 -17.48 -12.21 -34.42
N ASN A 23 -16.99 -13.33 -34.96
CA ASN A 23 -16.27 -14.35 -34.19
C ASN A 23 -14.96 -13.81 -33.61
N ASP A 24 -14.23 -12.98 -34.37
CA ASP A 24 -12.98 -12.38 -33.90
C ASP A 24 -13.23 -11.42 -32.72
N ALA A 25 -14.29 -10.61 -32.79
CA ALA A 25 -14.66 -9.72 -31.69
C ALA A 25 -15.02 -10.50 -30.41
N VAL A 26 -15.72 -11.64 -30.52
CA VAL A 26 -16.04 -12.50 -29.37
C VAL A 26 -14.78 -13.06 -28.73
N LEU A 27 -13.84 -13.55 -29.54
CA LEU A 27 -12.58 -14.11 -29.07
C LEU A 27 -11.72 -13.06 -28.35
N ILE A 28 -11.59 -11.87 -28.93
CA ILE A 28 -10.83 -10.75 -28.34
C ILE A 28 -11.42 -10.38 -26.97
N ASN A 29 -12.75 -10.31 -26.87
CA ASN A 29 -13.43 -9.98 -25.63
C ASN A 29 -13.30 -11.08 -24.56
N GLU A 30 -13.35 -12.36 -24.95
CA GLU A 30 -13.12 -13.48 -24.03
C GLU A 30 -11.69 -13.47 -23.49
N LEU A 31 -10.71 -13.20 -24.36
CA LEU A 31 -9.31 -13.07 -23.97
C LEU A 31 -9.12 -11.90 -23.00
N ALA A 32 -9.70 -10.73 -23.29
CA ALA A 32 -9.66 -9.57 -22.42
C ALA A 32 -10.31 -9.85 -21.05
N TYR A 33 -11.44 -10.57 -21.02
CA TYR A 33 -12.09 -10.98 -19.78
C TYR A 33 -11.20 -11.91 -18.95
N LYS A 34 -10.62 -12.96 -19.57
CA LYS A 34 -9.70 -13.89 -18.91
C LYS A 34 -8.46 -13.18 -18.37
N GLN A 35 -7.83 -12.33 -19.17
CA GLN A 35 -6.70 -11.49 -18.73
C GLN A 35 -7.11 -10.56 -17.58
N GLY A 36 -8.32 -10.02 -17.62
CA GLY A 36 -8.91 -9.26 -16.52
C GLY A 36 -8.97 -10.03 -15.21
N LEU A 37 -9.46 -11.28 -15.25
CA LEU A 37 -9.50 -12.16 -14.08
C LEU A 37 -8.10 -12.47 -13.55
N ASP A 38 -7.15 -12.74 -14.44
CA ASP A 38 -5.76 -13.02 -14.06
C ASP A 38 -5.12 -11.79 -13.39
N LEU A 39 -5.32 -10.59 -13.94
CA LEU A 39 -4.86 -9.33 -13.35
C LEU A 39 -5.49 -9.06 -11.98
N MET A 40 -6.77 -9.42 -11.78
CA MET A 40 -7.42 -9.31 -10.46
C MET A 40 -6.75 -10.22 -9.43
N SER A 41 -6.34 -11.42 -9.84
CA SER A 41 -5.65 -12.36 -8.97
C SER A 41 -4.28 -11.80 -8.53
N ASP A 42 -3.52 -11.23 -9.47
CA ASP A 42 -2.23 -10.57 -9.19
C ASP A 42 -2.40 -9.39 -8.23
N GLN A 43 -3.43 -8.54 -8.42
CA GLN A 43 -3.72 -7.44 -7.51
C GLN A 43 -4.01 -7.90 -6.08
N ARG A 44 -4.71 -9.03 -5.92
CA ARG A 44 -5.01 -9.62 -4.60
C ARG A 44 -3.74 -10.07 -3.90
N ASP A 45 -2.82 -10.72 -4.61
CA ASP A 45 -1.56 -11.21 -4.03
C ASP A 45 -0.60 -10.07 -3.71
N ARG A 46 -0.56 -9.01 -4.52
CA ARG A 46 0.15 -7.77 -4.17
C ARG A 46 -0.39 -7.12 -2.91
N LEU A 47 -1.72 -7.07 -2.74
CA LEU A 47 -2.33 -6.50 -1.54
C LEU A 47 -2.01 -7.32 -0.28
N ARG A 48 -2.03 -8.66 -0.39
CA ARG A 48 -1.59 -9.55 0.70
C ARG A 48 -0.14 -9.27 1.09
N THR A 49 0.74 -9.11 0.09
CA THR A 49 2.15 -8.78 0.32
C THR A 49 2.32 -7.45 1.05
N VAL A 50 1.59 -6.40 0.65
CA VAL A 50 1.61 -5.09 1.32
C VAL A 50 1.14 -5.22 2.77
N ARG A 51 0.04 -5.95 3.02
CA ARG A 51 -0.49 -6.17 4.37
C ARG A 51 0.52 -6.91 5.25
N GLN A 52 1.13 -8.00 4.74
CA GLN A 52 2.13 -8.75 5.47
C GLN A 52 3.33 -7.87 5.85
N ARG A 53 3.84 -7.07 4.91
CA ARG A 53 4.93 -6.12 5.17
C ARG A 53 4.56 -5.06 6.21
N ALA A 54 3.34 -4.50 6.13
CA ALA A 54 2.85 -3.55 7.11
C ALA A 54 2.77 -4.16 8.53
N THR A 55 2.28 -5.40 8.66
CA THR A 55 2.24 -6.11 9.94
C THR A 55 3.64 -6.33 10.52
N VAL A 56 4.61 -6.72 9.68
CA VAL A 56 6.00 -6.87 10.11
C VAL A 56 6.59 -5.54 10.60
N LEU A 57 6.32 -4.44 9.90
CA LEU A 57 6.81 -3.12 10.32
C LEU A 57 6.23 -2.66 11.65
N ILE A 58 4.93 -2.86 11.88
CA ILE A 58 4.29 -2.53 13.15
C ILE A 58 4.91 -3.35 14.28
N ALA A 59 5.14 -4.65 14.07
CA ALA A 59 5.77 -5.52 15.04
C ALA A 59 7.21 -5.06 15.37
N LEU A 60 8.01 -4.76 14.34
CA LEU A 60 9.38 -4.28 14.53
C LEU A 60 9.43 -2.92 15.23
N SER A 61 8.54 -1.99 14.90
CA SER A 61 8.46 -0.69 15.58
C SER A 61 8.09 -0.86 17.07
N GLY A 62 7.13 -1.74 17.37
CA GLY A 62 6.74 -2.05 18.74
C GLY A 62 7.86 -2.69 19.56
N LEU A 63 8.61 -3.62 18.96
CA LEU A 63 9.80 -4.22 19.60
C LEU A 63 10.87 -3.16 19.86
N ALA A 64 11.16 -2.29 18.90
CA ALA A 64 12.14 -1.19 19.07
C ALA A 64 11.77 -0.31 20.25
N ALA A 65 10.52 0.15 20.29
CA ALA A 65 10.00 1.01 21.34
C ALA A 65 10.05 0.34 22.71
N THR A 66 9.78 -0.97 22.78
CA THR A 66 9.75 -1.71 24.05
C THR A 66 11.15 -1.96 24.60
N PHE A 67 12.08 -2.47 23.79
CA PHE A 67 13.42 -2.84 24.26
C PHE A 67 14.34 -1.63 24.38
N LEU A 68 14.49 -0.87 23.28
CA LEU A 68 15.40 0.28 23.26
C LEU A 68 14.80 1.45 24.05
N GLY A 69 13.49 1.62 24.01
CA GLY A 69 12.83 2.65 24.81
C GLY A 69 12.99 2.42 26.30
N ARG A 70 12.84 1.18 26.76
CA ARG A 70 13.12 0.84 28.16
C ARG A 70 14.59 1.08 28.53
N ALA A 71 15.53 0.70 27.65
CA ALA A 71 16.95 0.91 27.91
C ALA A 71 17.30 2.40 28.01
N ALA A 72 16.81 3.22 27.07
CA ALA A 72 17.04 4.65 27.06
C ALA A 72 16.42 5.35 28.28
N LEU A 73 15.20 4.98 28.67
CA LEU A 73 14.52 5.54 29.85
C LEU A 73 15.17 5.10 31.17
N ALA A 74 15.64 3.85 31.26
CA ALA A 74 16.37 3.37 32.43
C ALA A 74 17.68 4.15 32.59
N ALA A 75 18.39 4.40 31.49
CA ALA A 75 19.63 5.14 31.50
C ALA A 75 19.43 6.65 31.75
N SER A 76 18.30 7.23 31.34
CA SER A 76 17.97 8.64 31.66
C SER A 76 17.60 8.86 33.13
N ASN A 77 17.07 7.85 33.81
CA ASN A 77 16.71 7.92 35.23
C ASN A 77 17.88 7.63 36.18
N SER A 78 19.01 7.18 35.65
CA SER A 78 20.21 7.02 36.47
C SER A 78 20.66 8.41 36.93
N PRO A 79 20.92 8.63 38.23
CA PRO A 79 21.36 9.92 38.77
C PRO A 79 22.74 10.26 38.20
N ARG A 80 22.74 10.86 37.01
CA ARG A 80 23.93 11.45 36.42
C ARG A 80 24.29 12.64 37.29
N GLN A 81 25.48 12.60 37.89
CA GLN A 81 26.17 13.84 38.20
C GLN A 81 26.13 14.69 36.94
N PRO A 82 25.72 15.97 37.00
CA PRO A 82 25.74 16.85 35.86
C PRO A 82 27.19 16.98 35.40
N THR A 83 27.60 16.11 34.48
CA THR A 83 28.80 16.30 33.69
C THR A 83 28.45 17.39 32.68
N CYS A 84 28.29 18.61 33.17
CA CYS A 84 28.82 19.77 32.48
C CYS A 84 30.33 19.55 32.42
N GLY A 85 30.75 18.56 31.62
CA GLY A 85 32.15 18.24 31.42
C GLY A 85 32.75 19.43 30.69
N GLU A 86 33.39 20.30 31.46
CA GLU A 86 34.47 21.22 31.03
C GLU A 86 34.26 22.01 29.73
N ILE A 87 33.03 22.16 29.24
CA ILE A 87 32.71 23.26 28.33
C ILE A 87 32.81 24.50 29.20
N PRO A 88 33.75 25.42 28.93
CA PRO A 88 34.13 26.46 29.86
C PRO A 88 32.88 27.23 30.28
N ALA A 89 32.70 27.34 31.61
CA ALA A 89 31.60 28.04 32.28
C ALA A 89 31.34 29.46 31.74
N LEU A 90 32.26 30.01 30.94
CA LEU A 90 32.13 31.26 30.19
C LEU A 90 30.93 31.32 29.24
N LEU A 91 30.45 30.22 28.64
CA LEU A 91 29.32 30.27 27.69
C LEU A 91 27.93 30.19 28.36
N CYS A 92 27.86 29.76 29.62
CA CYS A 92 26.61 29.66 30.37
C CYS A 92 26.40 30.82 31.37
N ALA A 93 27.46 31.55 31.73
CA ALA A 93 27.38 32.64 32.71
C ALA A 93 26.61 33.88 32.21
N GLU A 94 26.52 34.09 30.90
CA GLU A 94 25.99 35.36 30.36
C GLU A 94 24.47 35.34 30.11
N ASN A 95 23.81 34.18 30.19
CA ASN A 95 22.35 34.13 30.09
C ASN A 95 21.76 32.89 30.83
N PRO A 96 21.22 33.06 32.06
CA PRO A 96 20.65 31.97 32.85
C PRO A 96 19.36 31.37 32.25
N THR A 97 18.91 31.85 31.09
CA THR A 97 17.70 31.39 30.39
C THR A 97 18.00 30.46 29.21
N ARG A 98 19.27 30.16 28.88
CA ARG A 98 19.58 29.20 27.82
C ARG A 98 19.32 27.78 28.33
N PHE A 99 18.15 27.25 27.98
CA PHE A 99 17.77 25.85 28.12
C PHE A 99 18.87 24.95 27.53
N CYS A 100 19.64 24.28 28.38
CA CYS A 100 20.52 23.20 27.95
C CYS A 100 19.61 22.00 27.66
N VAL A 101 19.35 21.76 26.37
CA VAL A 101 18.60 20.57 25.96
C VAL A 101 19.59 19.43 25.81
N ASP A 102 19.47 18.44 26.68
CA ASP A 102 20.28 17.23 26.64
C ASP A 102 20.04 16.46 25.32
N VAL A 103 21.12 16.09 24.63
CA VAL A 103 21.09 15.28 23.39
C VAL A 103 20.21 14.01 23.54
N PRO A 104 20.26 13.26 24.66
CA PRO A 104 19.33 12.16 24.93
C PRO A 104 17.84 12.54 24.84
N THR A 105 17.46 13.71 25.35
CA THR A 105 16.07 14.17 25.35
C THR A 105 15.59 14.44 23.93
N ILE A 106 16.45 15.05 23.08
CA ILE A 106 16.18 15.24 21.65
C ILE A 106 16.04 13.89 20.94
N ALA A 107 16.92 12.94 21.22
CA ALA A 107 16.89 11.62 20.60
C ALA A 107 15.62 10.83 20.98
N ILE A 108 15.22 10.84 22.25
CA ILE A 108 13.98 10.21 22.72
C ILE A 108 12.76 10.89 22.06
N GLY A 109 12.73 12.22 22.03
CA GLY A 109 11.66 12.97 21.37
C GLY A 109 11.56 12.64 19.87
N GLY A 110 12.69 12.54 19.17
CA GLY A 110 12.76 12.11 17.78
C GLY A 110 12.24 10.69 17.56
N ALA A 111 12.63 9.74 18.40
CA ALA A 111 12.14 8.36 18.34
C ALA A 111 10.62 8.26 18.53
N LEU A 112 10.07 8.99 19.50
CA LEU A 112 8.62 9.04 19.76
C LEU A 112 7.86 9.69 18.59
N LEU A 113 8.42 10.76 18.01
CA LEU A 113 7.83 11.38 16.82
C LEU A 113 7.81 10.42 15.62
N CYS A 114 8.90 9.71 15.35
CA CYS A 114 8.95 8.69 14.30
C CYS A 114 7.95 7.55 14.54
N MET A 115 7.78 7.13 15.81
CA MET A 115 6.77 6.14 16.19
C MET A 115 5.35 6.65 15.90
N LEU A 116 5.04 7.88 16.32
CA LEU A 116 3.74 8.50 16.10
C LEU A 116 3.44 8.63 14.60
N LEU A 117 4.41 9.10 13.80
CA LEU A 117 4.28 9.17 12.34
C LEU A 117 4.01 7.79 11.73
N THR A 118 4.73 6.76 12.18
CA THR A 118 4.52 5.38 11.70
C THR A 118 3.11 4.90 12.01
N VAL A 119 2.60 5.15 13.23
CA VAL A 119 1.23 4.81 13.63
C VAL A 119 0.21 5.58 12.79
N ILE A 120 0.39 6.89 12.58
CA ILE A 120 -0.50 7.71 11.75
C ILE A 120 -0.52 7.20 10.31
N ILE A 121 0.63 6.87 9.72
CA ILE A 121 0.70 6.31 8.37
C ILE A 121 -0.01 4.96 8.31
N CYS A 122 0.22 4.08 9.28
CA CYS A 122 -0.45 2.78 9.34
C CYS A 122 -1.98 2.95 9.50
N LEU A 123 -2.43 3.81 10.41
CA LEU A 123 -3.85 4.10 10.62
C LEU A 123 -4.48 4.75 9.41
N TRP A 124 -3.78 5.69 8.74
CA TRP A 124 -4.25 6.28 7.49
C TRP A 124 -4.38 5.23 6.40
N MET A 125 -3.40 4.32 6.30
CA MET A 125 -3.49 3.15 5.45
C MET A 125 -4.76 2.37 5.81
N PHE A 126 -4.94 1.89 7.04
CA PHE A 126 -6.11 1.06 7.43
C PHE A 126 -7.47 1.76 7.37
N SER A 127 -7.53 3.07 7.65
CA SER A 127 -8.80 3.82 7.77
C SER A 127 -9.41 4.15 6.42
N THR A 128 -8.62 4.17 5.35
CA THR A 128 -9.17 4.49 4.05
C THR A 128 -10.07 3.35 3.59
N LYS A 129 -11.36 3.63 3.35
CA LYS A 129 -12.28 2.76 2.60
C LYS A 129 -11.80 2.45 1.16
N GLN A 130 -10.54 2.76 0.84
CA GLN A 130 -9.89 2.59 -0.45
C GLN A 130 -9.17 1.24 -0.61
N TRP A 131 -9.21 0.37 0.40
CA TRP A 131 -8.71 -1.01 0.31
C TRP A 131 -9.63 -1.96 -0.47
N TYR A 132 -10.82 -1.49 -0.82
CA TYR A 132 -11.70 -2.22 -1.71
C TYR A 132 -11.29 -1.89 -3.15
N PHE A 133 -10.71 -2.87 -3.83
CA PHE A 133 -10.58 -2.82 -5.28
C PHE A 133 -11.98 -2.78 -5.89
N ALA A 134 -12.23 -1.80 -6.76
CA ALA A 134 -13.56 -1.38 -7.17
C ALA A 134 -14.26 -2.33 -8.16
N MET A 135 -13.99 -3.63 -8.10
CA MET A 135 -14.77 -4.59 -8.88
C MET A 135 -15.72 -5.30 -7.94
N HIS A 136 -16.93 -4.76 -7.84
CA HIS A 136 -18.04 -5.44 -7.19
C HIS A 136 -18.75 -6.27 -8.28
N PRO A 137 -18.60 -7.60 -8.32
CA PRO A 137 -19.17 -8.43 -9.39
C PRO A 137 -20.69 -8.26 -9.47
N VAL A 138 -21.33 -8.07 -8.30
CA VAL A 138 -22.77 -7.79 -8.18
C VAL A 138 -23.18 -6.50 -8.89
N GLY A 139 -22.35 -5.45 -8.89
CA GLY A 139 -22.68 -4.19 -9.58
C GLY A 139 -22.71 -4.36 -11.10
N ILE A 140 -21.78 -5.15 -11.62
CA ILE A 140 -21.71 -5.54 -13.03
C ILE A 140 -22.92 -6.43 -13.37
N ILE A 141 -23.14 -7.50 -12.60
CA ILE A 141 -24.25 -8.44 -12.80
C ILE A 141 -25.59 -7.70 -12.75
N ASN A 142 -25.82 -6.82 -11.78
CA ASN A 142 -27.08 -6.09 -11.64
C ASN A 142 -27.35 -5.15 -12.82
N GLN A 143 -26.33 -4.54 -13.41
CA GLN A 143 -26.50 -3.71 -14.62
C GLN A 143 -27.00 -4.52 -15.82
N PHE A 144 -26.61 -5.79 -15.92
CA PHE A 144 -27.03 -6.67 -17.01
C PHE A 144 -28.30 -7.48 -16.70
N THR A 145 -28.54 -7.81 -15.43
CA THR A 145 -29.68 -8.64 -15.00
C THR A 145 -30.98 -7.84 -14.87
N TYR A 146 -30.89 -6.58 -14.46
CA TYR A 146 -32.06 -5.71 -14.26
C TYR A 146 -32.23 -4.64 -15.37
N GLY A 147 -31.40 -4.68 -16.41
CA GLY A 147 -31.55 -3.82 -17.59
C GLY A 147 -32.81 -4.19 -18.37
N LYS A 148 -33.57 -3.19 -18.84
CA LYS A 148 -34.88 -3.35 -19.52
C LYS A 148 -34.86 -4.15 -20.85
N ALA A 149 -33.71 -4.61 -21.31
CA ALA A 149 -33.58 -5.46 -22.50
C ALA A 149 -32.37 -6.39 -22.37
N SER A 150 -32.55 -7.67 -22.71
CA SER A 150 -31.44 -8.61 -22.83
C SER A 150 -30.50 -8.12 -23.93
N ARG A 151 -29.32 -7.65 -23.56
CA ARG A 151 -28.28 -7.30 -24.55
C ARG A 151 -27.69 -8.58 -25.12
N SER A 152 -27.18 -8.52 -26.34
CA SER A 152 -26.40 -9.63 -26.88
C SER A 152 -25.19 -9.90 -25.98
N TYR A 153 -24.76 -11.17 -25.97
CA TYR A 153 -23.60 -11.62 -25.21
C TYR A 153 -22.35 -10.78 -25.52
N GLU A 154 -22.17 -10.42 -26.80
CA GLU A 154 -21.04 -9.64 -27.31
C GLU A 154 -20.98 -8.22 -26.72
N VAL A 155 -22.12 -7.52 -26.70
CA VAL A 155 -22.19 -6.17 -26.12
C VAL A 155 -21.93 -6.22 -24.62
N THR A 156 -22.40 -7.26 -23.95
CA THR A 156 -22.17 -7.46 -22.51
C THR A 156 -20.69 -7.67 -22.22
N LEU A 157 -20.00 -8.51 -23.00
CA LEU A 157 -18.57 -8.74 -22.86
C LEU A 157 -17.74 -7.49 -23.17
N ALA A 158 -18.06 -6.73 -24.21
CA ALA A 158 -17.34 -5.50 -24.55
C ALA A 158 -17.43 -4.45 -23.43
N VAL A 159 -18.63 -4.23 -22.87
CA VAL A 159 -18.82 -3.32 -21.73
C VAL A 159 -18.06 -3.82 -20.51
N LEU A 160 -18.04 -5.14 -20.29
CA LEU A 160 -17.30 -5.75 -19.19
C LEU A 160 -15.79 -5.53 -19.34
N ALA A 161 -15.23 -5.74 -20.53
CA ALA A 161 -13.82 -5.52 -20.82
C ALA A 161 -13.40 -4.06 -20.52
N VAL A 162 -14.15 -3.08 -21.04
CA VAL A 162 -13.90 -1.65 -20.76
C VAL A 162 -13.97 -1.36 -19.25
N LYS A 163 -14.96 -1.93 -18.56
CA LYS A 163 -15.11 -1.72 -17.12
C LYS A 163 -13.98 -2.35 -16.29
N ILE A 164 -13.45 -3.48 -16.75
CA ILE A 164 -12.28 -4.11 -16.15
C ILE A 164 -11.06 -3.19 -16.28
N GLU A 165 -10.84 -2.62 -17.46
CA GLU A 165 -9.69 -1.74 -17.73
C GLU A 165 -9.75 -0.44 -16.92
N GLU A 166 -10.90 0.25 -16.88
CA GLU A 166 -11.09 1.45 -16.05
C GLU A 166 -10.80 1.18 -14.56
N ASN A 167 -11.26 0.03 -14.07
CA ASN A 167 -11.03 -0.38 -12.69
C ASN A 167 -9.56 -0.75 -12.45
N TYR A 168 -8.90 -1.38 -13.43
CA TYR A 168 -7.49 -1.72 -13.35
C TYR A 168 -6.63 -0.48 -13.16
N ASP A 169 -6.82 0.56 -13.98
CA ASP A 169 -6.06 1.80 -13.89
C ASP A 169 -6.30 2.56 -12.57
N SER A 170 -7.55 2.61 -12.12
CA SER A 170 -7.90 3.18 -10.82
C SER A 170 -7.20 2.43 -9.67
N ASN A 171 -7.21 1.10 -9.71
CA ASN A 171 -6.57 0.23 -8.71
C ASN A 171 -5.05 0.37 -8.75
N LYS A 172 -4.44 0.45 -9.93
CA LYS A 172 -3.00 0.63 -10.13
C LYS A 172 -2.50 1.93 -9.48
N SER A 173 -3.22 3.03 -9.67
CA SER A 173 -2.91 4.32 -9.05
C SER A 173 -2.98 4.25 -7.52
N LYS A 174 -4.03 3.63 -6.97
CA LYS A 174 -4.18 3.40 -5.52
C LYS A 174 -3.04 2.55 -4.96
N LEU A 175 -2.71 1.44 -5.63
CA LEU A 175 -1.65 0.54 -5.23
C LEU A 175 -0.28 1.24 -5.21
N LYS A 176 0.02 2.08 -6.22
CA LYS A 176 1.23 2.90 -6.25
C LYS A 176 1.34 3.83 -5.03
N ARG A 177 0.24 4.50 -4.65
CA ARG A 177 0.20 5.34 -3.44
C ARG A 177 0.43 4.53 -2.17
N MET A 178 -0.13 3.32 -2.08
CA MET A 178 0.07 2.42 -0.93
C MET A 178 1.53 1.99 -0.80
N PHE A 179 2.18 1.60 -1.89
CA PHE A 179 3.60 1.24 -1.87
C PHE A 179 4.49 2.43 -1.47
N PHE A 180 4.17 3.63 -1.96
CA PHE A 180 4.88 4.85 -1.57
C PHE A 180 4.77 5.11 -0.06
N ALA A 181 3.55 5.03 0.49
CA ALA A 181 3.32 5.19 1.93
C ALA A 181 4.04 4.12 2.76
N LEU A 182 4.02 2.86 2.31
CA LEU A 182 4.73 1.76 2.96
C LEU A 182 6.24 2.01 2.99
N ASN A 183 6.84 2.44 1.87
CA ASN A 183 8.27 2.77 1.82
C ASN A 183 8.62 3.91 2.77
N PHE A 184 7.77 4.94 2.86
CA PHE A 184 7.97 6.02 3.81
C PHE A 184 7.88 5.53 5.27
N ALA A 185 6.95 4.62 5.58
CA ALA A 185 6.86 3.99 6.90
C ALA A 185 8.11 3.14 7.23
N ILE A 186 8.68 2.42 6.25
CA ILE A 186 9.94 1.68 6.44
C ILE A 186 11.07 2.63 6.84
N VAL A 187 11.22 3.76 6.13
CA VAL A 187 12.25 4.76 6.44
C VAL A 187 12.01 5.37 7.82
N ALA A 188 10.76 5.68 8.18
CA ALA A 188 10.42 6.20 9.50
C ALA A 188 10.79 5.22 10.63
N VAL A 189 10.52 3.92 10.47
CA VAL A 189 10.92 2.89 11.42
C VAL A 189 12.45 2.81 11.50
N PHE A 190 13.17 2.85 10.38
CA PHE A 190 14.64 2.83 10.42
C PHE A 190 15.22 4.03 11.18
N LEU A 191 14.70 5.24 10.93
CA LEU A 191 15.07 6.44 11.69
C LEU A 191 14.73 6.32 13.17
N GLN A 192 13.59 5.72 13.52
CA GLN A 192 13.20 5.43 14.90
C GLN A 192 14.27 4.57 15.60
N TYR A 193 14.75 3.51 14.94
CA TYR A 193 15.82 2.67 15.48
C TYR A 193 17.13 3.45 15.68
N LEU A 194 17.51 4.29 14.71
CA LEU A 194 18.71 5.14 14.84
C LEU A 194 18.62 6.10 16.03
N PHE A 195 17.49 6.77 16.21
CA PHE A 195 17.28 7.67 17.36
C PHE A 195 17.35 6.92 18.70
N TRP A 196 16.77 5.73 18.77
CA TRP A 196 16.87 4.89 19.95
C TRP A 196 18.32 4.47 20.26
N LEU A 197 19.08 4.07 19.23
CA LEU A 197 20.49 3.72 19.40
C LEU A 197 21.34 4.91 19.84
N LEU A 198 21.09 6.10 19.28
CA LEU A 198 21.76 7.34 19.72
C LEU A 198 21.41 7.66 21.17
N ALA A 199 20.13 7.56 21.56
CA ALA A 199 19.70 7.78 22.93
C ALA A 199 20.42 6.82 23.88
N VAL A 200 20.50 5.53 23.56
CA VAL A 200 21.24 4.54 24.37
C VAL A 200 22.74 4.81 24.40
N ALA A 201 23.36 5.15 23.26
CA ALA A 201 24.80 5.43 23.20
C ALA A 201 25.20 6.62 24.08
N PHE A 202 24.44 7.71 24.02
CA PHE A 202 24.69 8.91 24.83
C PHE A 202 24.26 8.78 26.29
N THR A 203 23.36 7.84 26.63
CA THR A 203 22.92 7.60 28.01
C THR A 203 23.70 6.50 28.73
N GLY A 204 24.13 5.46 28.02
CA GLY A 204 24.76 4.27 28.57
C GLY A 204 26.27 4.37 28.82
N GLY A 205 26.94 5.46 28.40
CA GLY A 205 28.36 5.65 28.72
C GLY A 205 29.26 4.56 28.14
N LEU A 206 28.95 4.01 26.96
CA LEU A 206 29.81 3.06 26.22
C LEU A 206 31.22 3.61 25.92
N PHE A 207 31.49 4.88 26.24
CA PHE A 207 32.77 5.58 26.09
C PHE A 207 33.43 5.97 27.43
N HIS A 208 32.99 5.43 28.57
CA HIS A 208 33.63 5.66 29.88
C HIS A 208 34.43 4.45 30.40
N GLY A 209 34.89 3.59 29.49
CA GLY A 209 35.94 2.60 29.76
C GLY A 209 37.32 3.14 29.43
#